data_AF-D7AUF0-F1
#
_entry.id   AF-D7AUF0-F1
#
_cell.length_a   1.000
_cell.length_b   1.000
_cell.length_c   1.000
_cell.angle_alpha   90.00
_cell.angle_beta   90.00
_cell.angle_gamma   90.00
#
_symmetry.space_group_name_H-M   'P 1'
#
loop_
_entity.id
_entity.type
_entity.pdbx_description
1 polymer ?
#
loop_
_entity_poly.entity_id
_entity_poly.type
_entity_poly.pdbx_seq_one_letter_code
_entity_poly.pdbx_strand_id
1 'polypeptide(L)'
;MNQDEAAENVQEHIDKAVTVLPETLELQPVGGVNVAACDDPTDGGSGDRVTVGRSYWLDGLPVEDNEANIDLLTEYWTANGYRVLTDSRPDDVFVSVENEEDAFRMSVQASVEGHLSIGASSPCVWPEGTPDS
;
A
#
# COMPACT_ATOMS: atom_id res chain seq x y z
N MET A 1 -4.06 -7.71 15.98
CA MET A 1 -2.92 -7.29 15.17
C MET A 1 -2.08 -6.31 15.97
N ASN A 2 -0.82 -6.63 16.19
CA ASN A 2 0.20 -5.74 16.74
C ASN A 2 1.03 -5.09 15.61
N GLN A 3 2.07 -4.30 15.96
CA GLN A 3 2.89 -3.62 14.97
C GLN A 3 3.68 -4.57 14.04
N ASP A 4 4.23 -5.66 14.59
CA ASP A 4 5.05 -6.60 13.83
C ASP A 4 4.18 -7.41 12.87
N GLU A 5 3.02 -7.90 13.34
CA GLU A 5 2.01 -8.53 12.49
C GLU A 5 1.52 -7.58 11.39
N ALA A 6 1.35 -6.29 11.69
CA ALA A 6 0.98 -5.30 10.68
C ALA A 6 2.08 -5.11 9.62
N ALA A 7 3.35 -5.11 10.01
CA ALA A 7 4.47 -5.01 9.08
C ALA A 7 4.58 -6.22 8.15
N GLU A 8 4.33 -7.43 8.66
CA GLU A 8 4.30 -8.66 7.88
C GLU A 8 3.14 -8.64 6.85
N ASN A 9 1.94 -8.28 7.28
CA ASN A 9 0.78 -8.16 6.38
C ASN A 9 0.97 -7.07 5.33
N VAL A 10 1.55 -5.91 5.69
CA VAL A 10 1.95 -4.85 4.73
C VAL A 10 2.82 -5.44 3.63
N GLN A 11 3.83 -6.25 3.98
CA GLN A 11 4.70 -6.88 3.00
C GLN A 11 3.94 -7.90 2.15
N GLU A 12 3.08 -8.71 2.76
CA GLU A 12 2.30 -9.72 2.06
C GLU A 12 1.36 -9.12 1.00
N HIS A 13 0.70 -8.00 1.29
CA HIS A 13 -0.13 -7.30 0.31
C HIS A 13 0.68 -6.78 -0.89
N ILE A 14 1.89 -6.26 -0.64
CA ILE A 14 2.81 -5.83 -1.70
C ILE A 14 3.25 -7.03 -2.53
N ASP A 15 3.75 -8.08 -1.89
CA ASP A 15 4.27 -9.28 -2.56
C ASP A 15 3.21 -9.92 -3.46
N LYS A 16 1.97 -10.05 -2.97
CA LYS A 16 0.86 -10.58 -3.78
C LYS A 16 0.52 -9.66 -4.95
N ALA A 17 0.43 -8.35 -4.72
CA ALA A 17 0.07 -7.40 -5.78
C ALA A 17 1.11 -7.40 -6.91
N VAL A 18 2.40 -7.47 -6.60
CA VAL A 18 3.43 -7.40 -7.64
C VAL A 18 3.59 -8.68 -8.45
N THR A 19 2.93 -9.77 -8.06
CA THR A 19 2.95 -11.03 -8.85
C THR A 19 2.29 -10.89 -10.23
N VAL A 20 1.47 -9.86 -10.46
CA VAL A 20 0.85 -9.61 -11.78
C VAL A 20 1.72 -8.75 -12.70
N LEU A 21 2.82 -8.22 -12.18
CA LEU A 21 3.75 -7.38 -12.94
C LEU A 21 4.83 -8.23 -13.65
N PRO A 22 5.55 -7.67 -14.63
CA PRO A 22 6.62 -8.36 -15.33
C PRO A 22 7.68 -8.96 -14.40
N GLU A 23 8.24 -10.12 -14.77
CA GLU A 23 9.30 -10.81 -14.01
C GLU A 23 10.62 -10.02 -13.93
N THR A 24 10.77 -8.97 -14.74
CA THR A 24 11.91 -8.04 -14.69
C THR A 24 11.85 -7.07 -13.52
N LEU A 25 10.73 -7.04 -12.80
CA LEU A 25 10.51 -6.16 -11.67
C LEU A 25 11.48 -6.46 -10.51
N GLU A 26 12.10 -5.41 -10.00
CA GLU A 26 12.85 -5.42 -8.74
C GLU A 26 12.23 -4.42 -7.75
N LEU A 27 12.02 -4.86 -6.51
CA LEU A 27 11.52 -3.99 -5.44
C LEU A 27 12.68 -3.28 -4.74
N GLN A 28 12.80 -1.98 -4.96
CA GLN A 28 13.80 -1.15 -4.27
C GLN A 28 13.14 -0.31 -3.16
N PRO A 29 13.50 -0.50 -1.87
CA PRO A 29 12.83 0.19 -0.77
C PRO A 29 12.89 1.71 -0.86
N VAL A 30 11.74 2.38 -0.69
CA VAL A 30 11.66 3.83 -0.47
C VAL A 30 11.84 4.10 1.02
N GLY A 31 13.06 3.86 1.52
CA GLY A 31 13.38 3.96 2.94
C GLY A 31 13.01 2.72 3.75
N GLY A 32 12.77 2.92 5.06
CA GLY A 32 12.45 1.86 6.01
C GLY A 32 10.94 1.64 6.18
N VAL A 33 10.58 0.79 7.14
CA VAL A 33 9.20 0.69 7.63
C VAL A 33 8.82 2.01 8.27
N ASN A 34 7.69 2.58 7.85
CA ASN A 34 7.14 3.81 8.38
C ASN A 34 6.12 3.47 9.47
N VAL A 35 6.27 4.06 10.64
CA VAL A 35 5.30 3.97 11.74
C VAL A 35 4.82 5.38 12.06
N ALA A 36 3.51 5.59 11.99
CA ALA A 36 2.90 6.90 12.23
C ALA A 36 1.74 6.77 13.21
N ALA A 37 1.60 7.77 14.09
CA ALA A 37 0.49 7.83 15.04
C ALA A 37 -0.85 7.96 14.29
N CYS A 38 -1.87 7.28 14.80
CA CYS A 38 -3.25 7.49 14.39
C CYS A 38 -3.79 8.71 15.13
N ASP A 39 -3.50 9.90 14.61
CA ASP A 39 -3.89 11.17 15.23
C ASP A 39 -5.27 11.67 14.74
N ASP A 40 -6.07 10.83 14.06
CA ASP A 40 -7.38 11.26 13.56
C ASP A 40 -8.38 11.39 14.72
N PRO A 41 -8.78 12.60 15.13
CA PRO A 41 -9.66 12.80 16.28
C PRO A 41 -11.10 12.31 16.04
N THR A 42 -11.45 11.88 14.81
CA THR A 42 -12.77 11.40 14.44
C THR A 42 -12.93 9.89 14.54
N ASP A 43 -11.83 9.14 14.74
CA ASP A 43 -11.85 7.68 14.79
C ASP A 43 -12.23 7.10 16.16
N GLY A 44 -12.36 7.96 17.19
CA GLY A 44 -12.69 7.57 18.56
C GLY A 44 -11.64 6.68 19.23
N GLY A 45 -10.46 6.53 18.63
CA GLY A 45 -9.33 5.75 19.11
C GLY A 45 -8.50 6.50 20.15
N SER A 46 -7.80 5.75 20.99
CA SER A 46 -6.72 6.31 21.82
C SER A 46 -5.56 6.74 20.93
N GLY A 47 -4.92 7.86 21.25
CA GLY A 47 -3.72 8.37 20.54
C GLY A 47 -2.48 7.45 20.60
N ASP A 48 -2.58 6.30 21.24
CA ASP A 48 -1.50 5.30 21.35
C ASP A 48 -1.49 4.28 20.19
N ARG A 49 -2.44 4.36 19.25
CA ARG A 49 -2.49 3.49 18.06
C ARG A 49 -1.59 4.02 16.95
N VAL A 50 -1.08 3.11 16.12
CA VAL A 50 -0.19 3.44 15.01
C VAL A 50 -0.64 2.79 13.72
N THR A 51 -0.27 3.39 12.59
CA THR A 51 -0.24 2.71 11.28
C THR A 51 1.18 2.28 10.98
N VAL A 52 1.31 1.17 10.28
CA VAL A 52 2.58 0.67 9.75
C VAL A 52 2.49 0.70 8.24
N GLY A 53 3.52 1.16 7.55
CA GLY A 53 3.54 1.21 6.10
C GLY A 53 4.91 0.97 5.50
N ARG A 54 4.93 0.56 4.24
CA ARG A 54 6.15 0.33 3.47
C ARG A 54 5.91 0.69 2.01
N SER A 55 6.94 1.21 1.36
CA SER A 55 6.88 1.58 -0.05
C SER A 55 8.14 1.11 -0.78
N TYR A 56 7.98 0.81 -2.06
CA TYR A 56 9.04 0.37 -2.95
C TYR A 56 8.95 1.11 -4.28
N TRP A 57 10.09 1.48 -4.85
CA TRP A 57 10.23 1.71 -6.28
C TRP A 57 10.09 0.38 -7.01
N LEU A 58 9.39 0.41 -8.14
CA LEU A 58 9.20 -0.71 -9.05
C LEU A 58 10.24 -0.62 -10.17
N ASP A 59 11.49 -0.96 -9.85
CA ASP A 59 12.60 -0.88 -10.79
C ASP A 59 12.49 -1.98 -11.86
N GLY A 60 13.05 -1.74 -13.06
CA GLY A 60 12.99 -2.70 -14.16
C GLY A 60 11.68 -2.68 -14.98
N LEU A 61 10.77 -1.75 -14.69
CA LEU A 61 9.58 -1.45 -15.51
C LEU A 61 9.84 -0.26 -16.45
N PRO A 62 9.65 -0.41 -17.77
CA PRO A 62 9.74 0.72 -18.70
C PRO A 62 8.60 1.72 -18.48
N VAL A 63 8.92 3.02 -18.49
CA VAL A 63 7.94 4.11 -18.29
C VAL A 63 6.83 4.08 -19.35
N GLU A 64 7.13 3.64 -20.57
CA GLU A 64 6.14 3.51 -21.66
C GLU A 64 5.06 2.48 -21.37
N ASP A 65 5.31 1.54 -20.45
CA ASP A 65 4.38 0.47 -20.06
C ASP A 65 3.60 0.82 -18.77
N ASN A 66 3.78 2.03 -18.22
CA ASN A 66 3.17 2.41 -16.93
C ASN A 66 1.65 2.26 -16.91
N GLU A 67 0.96 2.67 -17.97
CA GLU A 67 -0.51 2.57 -18.04
C GLU A 67 -0.95 1.10 -17.92
N ALA A 68 -0.33 0.21 -18.70
CA ALA A 68 -0.60 -1.22 -18.66
C ALA A 68 -0.26 -1.84 -17.29
N ASN A 69 0.88 -1.46 -16.70
CA ASN A 69 1.28 -1.97 -15.38
C ASN A 69 0.30 -1.54 -14.27
N ILE A 70 -0.19 -0.30 -14.30
CA ILE A 70 -1.18 0.18 -13.33
C ILE A 70 -2.54 -0.48 -13.55
N ASP A 71 -2.93 -0.73 -14.79
CA ASP A 71 -4.15 -1.47 -15.10
C ASP A 71 -4.09 -2.90 -14.55
N LEU A 72 -2.96 -3.59 -14.69
CA LEU A 72 -2.74 -4.92 -14.09
C LEU A 72 -2.90 -4.90 -12.56
N LEU A 73 -2.30 -3.91 -11.88
CA LEU A 73 -2.46 -3.75 -10.42
C LEU A 73 -3.90 -3.45 -10.02
N THR A 74 -4.58 -2.59 -10.77
CA THR A 74 -5.97 -2.19 -10.49
C THR A 74 -6.93 -3.36 -10.70
N GLU A 75 -6.74 -4.13 -11.77
CA GLU A 75 -7.49 -5.36 -12.03
C GLU A 75 -7.25 -6.40 -10.91
N TYR A 76 -6.00 -6.61 -10.52
CA TYR A 76 -5.67 -7.49 -9.39
C TYR A 76 -6.39 -7.06 -8.11
N TRP A 77 -6.30 -5.78 -7.74
CA TRP A 77 -6.93 -5.28 -6.52
C TRP A 77 -8.44 -5.45 -6.55
N THR A 78 -9.10 -5.03 -7.63
CA THR A 78 -10.56 -5.16 -7.75
C THR A 78 -11.04 -6.62 -7.77
N ALA A 79 -10.24 -7.54 -8.33
CA ALA A 79 -10.53 -8.97 -8.29
C ALA A 79 -10.30 -9.62 -6.91
N ASN A 80 -9.50 -9.00 -6.03
CA ASN A 80 -9.09 -9.55 -4.74
C ASN A 80 -9.67 -8.78 -3.54
N GLY A 81 -10.88 -8.23 -3.70
CA GLY A 81 -11.64 -7.66 -2.60
C GLY A 81 -11.15 -6.29 -2.15
N TYR A 82 -10.45 -5.55 -3.02
CA TYR A 82 -10.14 -4.15 -2.77
C TYR A 82 -11.15 -3.24 -3.46
N ARG A 83 -11.56 -2.20 -2.74
CA ARG A 83 -12.32 -1.08 -3.29
C ARG A 83 -11.40 0.07 -3.66
N VAL A 84 -11.64 0.71 -4.79
CA VAL A 84 -10.91 1.91 -5.21
C VAL A 84 -11.32 3.08 -4.33
N LEU A 85 -10.34 3.72 -3.67
CA LEU A 85 -10.54 4.95 -2.90
C LEU A 85 -10.29 6.19 -3.75
N THR A 86 -9.28 6.14 -4.62
CA THR A 86 -8.92 7.25 -5.51
C THR A 86 -8.28 6.69 -6.77
N ASP A 87 -8.68 7.22 -7.92
CA ASP A 87 -7.99 7.04 -9.20
C ASP A 87 -7.92 8.42 -9.87
N SER A 88 -6.73 9.00 -9.92
CA SER A 88 -6.49 10.36 -10.42
C SER A 88 -6.05 10.40 -11.88
N ARG A 89 -6.04 9.25 -12.57
CA ARG A 89 -5.58 9.16 -13.95
C ARG A 89 -6.57 9.81 -14.92
N PRO A 90 -6.11 10.36 -16.06
CA PRO A 90 -4.70 10.46 -16.48
C PRO A 90 -3.98 11.72 -15.97
N ASP A 91 -4.65 12.60 -15.23
CA ASP A 91 -4.10 13.90 -14.80
C ASP A 91 -2.95 13.74 -13.80
N ASP A 92 -3.07 12.78 -12.89
CA ASP A 92 -2.01 12.34 -11.99
C ASP A 92 -1.96 10.82 -11.95
N VAL A 93 -0.76 10.26 -12.03
CA VAL A 93 -0.55 8.81 -12.01
C VAL A 93 -0.56 8.38 -10.55
N PHE A 94 -1.75 8.28 -9.99
CA PHE A 94 -2.01 7.87 -8.61
C PHE A 94 -3.31 7.07 -8.53
N VAL A 95 -3.21 5.85 -7.98
CA VAL A 95 -4.36 5.02 -7.62
C VAL A 95 -4.17 4.55 -6.19
N SER A 96 -5.22 4.64 -5.37
CA SER A 96 -5.25 4.05 -4.03
C SER A 96 -6.49 3.19 -3.84
N VAL A 97 -6.32 2.09 -3.12
CA VAL A 97 -7.35 1.10 -2.86
C VAL A 97 -7.30 0.68 -1.39
N GLU A 98 -8.39 0.10 -0.90
CA GLU A 98 -8.50 -0.46 0.44
C GLU A 98 -9.09 -1.86 0.36
N ASN A 99 -8.47 -2.83 1.01
CA ASN A 99 -9.01 -4.17 1.11
C ASN A 99 -10.25 -4.16 2.03
N GLU A 100 -11.35 -4.73 1.58
CA GLU A 100 -12.62 -4.69 2.29
C GLU A 100 -12.68 -5.62 3.52
N GLU A 101 -11.79 -6.63 3.60
CA GLU A 101 -11.75 -7.60 4.70
C GLU A 101 -10.89 -7.13 5.87
N ASP A 102 -9.69 -6.64 5.59
CA ASP A 102 -8.68 -6.31 6.61
C ASP A 102 -8.35 -4.81 6.72
N ALA A 103 -8.96 -3.97 5.86
CA ALA A 103 -8.77 -2.52 5.81
C ALA A 103 -7.33 -2.06 5.53
N PHE A 104 -6.45 -2.92 5.01
CA PHE A 104 -5.15 -2.49 4.51
C PHE A 104 -5.32 -1.66 3.24
N ARG A 105 -4.53 -0.60 3.15
CA ARG A 105 -4.52 0.28 1.97
C ARG A 105 -3.31 0.00 1.13
N MET A 106 -3.51 0.05 -0.18
CA MET A 106 -2.46 -0.03 -1.19
C MET A 106 -2.52 1.21 -2.07
N SER A 107 -1.38 1.61 -2.61
CA SER A 107 -1.34 2.65 -3.64
C SER A 107 -0.24 2.39 -4.65
N VAL A 108 -0.47 2.80 -5.90
CA VAL A 108 0.58 2.93 -6.92
C VAL A 108 0.61 4.38 -7.38
N GLN A 109 1.82 4.90 -7.58
CA GLN A 109 2.02 6.25 -8.07
C GLN A 109 3.27 6.38 -8.93
N ALA A 110 3.28 7.32 -9.88
CA ALA A 110 4.50 7.67 -10.61
C ALA A 110 5.24 8.85 -9.96
N SER A 111 6.56 8.84 -10.06
CA SER A 111 7.38 10.03 -9.84
C SER A 111 7.22 11.03 -10.98
N VAL A 112 7.78 12.23 -10.80
CA VAL A 112 7.87 13.25 -11.87
C VAL A 112 8.62 12.73 -13.11
N GLU A 113 9.55 11.78 -12.92
CA GLU A 113 10.32 11.14 -13.99
C GLU A 113 9.61 9.90 -14.56
N GLY A 114 8.41 9.57 -14.07
CA GLY A 114 7.61 8.45 -14.54
C GLY A 114 7.94 7.11 -13.86
N HIS A 115 8.80 7.08 -12.84
CA HIS A 115 9.11 5.82 -12.15
C HIS A 115 7.96 5.44 -11.23
N LEU A 116 7.47 4.20 -11.32
CA LEU A 116 6.40 3.74 -10.44
C LEU A 116 6.92 3.37 -9.06
N SER A 117 6.11 3.68 -8.06
CA SER A 117 6.25 3.14 -6.71
C SER A 117 4.94 2.51 -6.26
N ILE A 118 5.04 1.45 -5.47
CA ILE A 118 3.92 0.83 -4.77
C ILE A 118 4.10 1.02 -3.27
N GLY A 119 3.00 1.28 -2.57
CA GLY A 119 2.97 1.40 -1.12
C GLY A 119 1.82 0.61 -0.53
N ALA A 120 2.00 0.16 0.71
CA ALA A 120 0.95 -0.43 1.52
C ALA A 120 0.99 0.13 2.94
N SER A 121 -0.17 0.26 3.56
CA SER A 121 -0.29 0.62 4.97
C SER A 121 -1.39 -0.16 5.68
N SER A 122 -1.14 -0.47 6.95
CA SER A 122 -2.09 -1.14 7.82
C SER A 122 -3.23 -0.20 8.23
N PRO A 123 -4.38 -0.75 8.66
CA PRO A 123 -5.27 0.01 9.53
C PRO A 123 -4.56 0.36 10.85
N CYS A 124 -5.18 1.20 11.67
CA CYS A 124 -4.66 1.54 12.99
C CYS A 124 -4.58 0.29 13.88
N VAL A 125 -3.41 0.02 14.45
CA VAL A 125 -3.14 -1.10 15.36
C VAL A 125 -2.62 -0.62 16.69
N TRP A 126 -2.77 -1.45 17.71
CA TRP A 126 -2.08 -1.26 18.99
C TRP A 126 -0.65 -1.79 18.85
N PRO A 127 0.40 -1.01 19.17
CA PRO A 127 1.78 -1.43 18.93
C PRO A 127 2.14 -2.79 19.55
N GLU A 128 1.70 -3.04 20.79
CA GLU A 128 1.96 -4.29 21.53
C GLU A 128 0.80 -5.29 21.48
N GLY A 129 -0.21 -5.03 20.63
CA GLY A 129 -1.46 -5.81 20.57
C GLY A 129 -2.58 -5.19 21.41
N THR A 130 -3.80 -5.68 21.19
CA THR A 130 -4.99 -5.12 21.86
C THR A 130 -4.85 -5.31 23.38
N PRO A 131 -4.94 -4.23 24.19
CA PRO A 131 -4.84 -4.36 25.64
C PRO A 131 -5.96 -5.25 26.18
N ASP A 132 -5.60 -6.17 27.09
CA ASP A 132 -6.58 -6.95 27.85
C ASP A 132 -7.49 -5.98 28.63
N SER A 133 -8.80 -6.14 28.48
CA SER A 133 -9.82 -5.33 29.16
C SER A 133 -9.98 -5.66 30.64
#